data_AF-A0A660WI81-F1
#
_entry.id   AF-A0A660WI81-F1
#
_cell.length_a   1.000
_cell.length_b   1.000
_cell.length_c   1.000
_cell.angle_alpha   90.00
_cell.angle_beta   90.00
_cell.angle_gamma   90.00
#
_symmetry.space_group_name_H-M   'P 1'
#
loop_
_entity.id
_entity.type
_entity.pdbx_description
1 polymer ?
#
loop_
_entity_poly.entity_id
_entity_poly.type
_entity_poly.pdbx_seq_one_letter_code
_entity_poly.pdbx_strand_id
1 'polypeptide(L)'
;MILIFKIGSLLYSEKSGFWAVVLFNLIPIFSGIGSIMIVPDSILSPLSLTLIYLVLKIKRTGKGYLWYLCGIIMGLILLTKYTGFLLYLSLLLFILILPDMRKWLKKKELWLGFLISVVIFLPVIIWNYIWNWISFSFQLHHGFGKKVLFDYKVFLKNIGAQAGSFSPFIFIFLLIVFFKILLGTIRKDESSTVIFSFVFPVFFIFFLASLSNEILPHWPAIGYLFILIPAGEFIEKILKTKKYVFKFLLIFAMVCGGGMSIIIPLHAIFKILPIPSEYDPTNDILGWKKIAEKIMEIKENEFFIFTHKFYLASQISFYLPEDVEIYCLSKRIDQYDIWQYNRNLEEKLKWRNGIFFTDSHFKVNPADLYVFRRIEKLQPLKVFYRGKNVKTFYIYRCYGFDTEKTEKKILNSIPFSPKNFKKEVLEWNEKTFLKINGLARKNKFLDSFFYICGYLGSGYVLVPVVSLFIYFRRRKGFWKYLGIFMLILIIGGNIVYIIKEKTKIPRPAVHFKEKKINIIGPKSKSGSFPSGHSQTVFTGVFFLTWFFPKYWYIYWIFGIISGISRCYVGAHFPLDVIGGFSIAGISFFIVYLCLIRKIKK
;
A
#
# COMPACT_ATOMS: atom_id res chain seq x y z
N MET A 1 3.20 -22.51 8.15
CA MET A 1 2.46 -23.78 8.38
C MET A 1 1.84 -23.87 9.78
N ILE A 2 2.61 -23.82 10.88
CA ILE A 2 2.06 -23.91 12.26
C ILE A 2 0.91 -22.93 12.52
N LEU A 3 1.07 -21.66 12.11
CA LEU A 3 0.01 -20.66 12.28
C LEU A 3 -1.23 -20.96 11.43
N ILE A 4 -1.05 -21.47 10.20
CA ILE A 4 -2.17 -21.89 9.33
C ILE A 4 -2.96 -23.00 10.02
N PHE A 5 -2.26 -24.03 10.52
CA PHE A 5 -2.87 -25.11 11.28
C PHE A 5 -3.63 -24.57 12.49
N LYS A 6 -2.97 -23.81 13.37
CA LYS A 6 -3.58 -23.26 14.59
C LYS A 6 -4.81 -22.40 14.28
N ILE A 7 -4.75 -21.54 13.27
CA ILE A 7 -5.90 -20.68 12.92
C ILE A 7 -7.04 -21.52 12.34
N GLY A 8 -6.75 -22.49 11.46
CA GLY A 8 -7.73 -23.42 10.94
C GLY A 8 -8.41 -24.25 12.03
N SER A 9 -7.64 -24.76 12.99
CA SER A 9 -8.17 -25.48 14.15
C SER A 9 -9.02 -24.60 15.07
N LEU A 10 -8.63 -23.32 15.25
CA LEU A 10 -9.37 -22.39 16.08
C LEU A 10 -10.73 -22.00 15.49
N LEU A 11 -10.82 -21.87 14.17
CA LEU A 11 -12.02 -21.43 13.45
C LEU A 11 -12.94 -22.57 13.01
N TYR A 12 -12.38 -23.76 12.79
CA TYR A 12 -13.08 -24.91 12.23
C TYR A 12 -12.73 -26.19 13.02
N SER A 13 -11.82 -27.03 12.52
CA SER A 13 -11.40 -28.29 13.11
C SER A 13 -9.91 -28.54 12.91
N GLU A 14 -9.31 -29.46 13.67
CA GLU A 14 -7.91 -29.87 13.46
C GLU A 14 -7.68 -30.46 12.06
N LYS A 15 -8.66 -31.22 11.53
CA LYS A 15 -8.62 -31.74 10.16
C LYS A 15 -8.64 -30.62 9.13
N SER A 16 -9.44 -29.58 9.34
CA SER A 16 -9.44 -28.39 8.48
C SER A 16 -8.09 -27.69 8.50
N GLY A 17 -7.48 -27.50 9.69
CA GLY A 17 -6.13 -26.96 9.82
C GLY A 17 -5.06 -27.79 9.10
N PHE A 18 -5.15 -29.11 9.20
CA PHE A 18 -4.27 -30.04 8.48
C PHE A 18 -4.38 -29.86 6.96
N TRP A 19 -5.60 -29.90 6.41
CA TRP A 19 -5.82 -29.75 4.97
C TRP A 19 -5.40 -28.37 4.44
N ALA A 20 -5.53 -27.31 5.24
CA ALA A 20 -5.01 -26.00 4.89
C ALA A 20 -3.48 -25.99 4.76
N VAL A 21 -2.76 -26.73 5.63
CA VAL A 21 -1.30 -26.88 5.55
C VAL A 21 -0.89 -27.78 4.37
N VAL A 22 -1.63 -28.85 4.10
CA VAL A 22 -1.41 -29.67 2.91
C VAL A 22 -1.52 -28.80 1.66
N LEU A 23 -2.62 -28.05 1.54
CA LEU A 23 -2.84 -27.18 0.38
C LEU A 23 -1.75 -26.10 0.24
N PHE A 24 -1.28 -25.51 1.34
CA PHE A 24 -0.14 -24.57 1.32
C PHE A 24 1.11 -25.17 0.64
N ASN A 25 1.43 -26.44 0.91
CA ASN A 25 2.60 -27.11 0.33
C ASN A 25 2.40 -27.52 -1.13
N LEU A 26 1.14 -27.67 -1.57
CA LEU A 26 0.81 -28.04 -2.95
C LEU A 26 0.70 -26.84 -3.89
N ILE A 27 0.84 -25.62 -3.39
CA ILE A 27 0.74 -24.40 -4.20
C ILE A 27 2.17 -23.94 -4.59
N PRO A 28 2.49 -23.90 -5.89
CA PRO A 28 3.85 -23.59 -6.35
C PRO A 28 4.40 -22.25 -5.87
N ILE A 29 3.59 -21.19 -5.80
CA ILE A 29 4.08 -19.89 -5.33
C ILE A 29 4.61 -19.92 -3.89
N PHE A 30 4.11 -20.82 -3.04
CA PHE A 30 4.51 -20.92 -1.64
C PHE A 30 5.62 -21.94 -1.40
N SER A 31 5.62 -23.08 -2.10
CA SER A 31 6.59 -24.17 -1.90
C SER A 31 7.58 -24.31 -3.07
N GLY A 32 7.10 -24.39 -4.31
CA GLY A 32 7.95 -24.54 -5.50
C GLY A 32 8.81 -23.31 -5.78
N ILE A 33 8.19 -22.22 -6.26
CA ILE A 33 8.83 -20.92 -6.52
C ILE A 33 9.40 -20.33 -5.22
N GLY A 34 8.65 -20.43 -4.12
CA GLY A 34 9.09 -19.93 -2.81
C GLY A 34 10.36 -20.59 -2.26
N SER A 35 10.73 -21.79 -2.74
CA SER A 35 11.98 -22.45 -2.35
C SER A 35 13.21 -21.97 -3.12
N ILE A 36 13.03 -21.36 -4.28
CA ILE A 36 14.12 -20.91 -5.16
C ILE A 36 14.28 -19.38 -5.20
N MET A 37 13.25 -18.63 -4.76
CA MET A 37 13.25 -17.17 -4.76
C MET A 37 13.00 -16.64 -3.35
N ILE A 38 13.89 -15.75 -2.90
CA ILE A 38 13.67 -14.98 -1.67
C ILE A 38 12.99 -13.66 -2.05
N VAL A 39 11.74 -13.50 -1.63
CA VAL A 39 10.98 -12.25 -1.76
C VAL A 39 10.59 -11.73 -0.38
N PRO A 40 10.32 -10.42 -0.23
CA PRO A 40 9.93 -9.84 1.08
C PRO A 40 8.70 -10.51 1.72
N ASP A 41 7.85 -11.15 0.90
CA ASP A 41 6.65 -11.86 1.34
C ASP A 41 6.94 -13.04 2.27
N SER A 42 8.17 -13.57 2.29
CA SER A 42 8.62 -14.62 3.21
C SER A 42 8.56 -14.20 4.68
N ILE A 43 8.79 -12.92 4.98
CA ILE A 43 8.67 -12.36 6.34
C ILE A 43 7.25 -11.84 6.58
N LEU A 44 6.64 -11.22 5.56
CA LEU A 44 5.30 -10.64 5.65
C LEU A 44 4.25 -11.70 6.01
N SER A 45 4.32 -12.87 5.38
CA SER A 45 3.35 -13.96 5.53
C SER A 45 3.18 -14.47 6.98
N PRO A 46 4.25 -14.91 7.67
CA PRO A 46 4.14 -15.37 9.06
C PRO A 46 3.71 -14.25 10.03
N LEU A 47 4.16 -13.01 9.84
CA LEU A 47 3.72 -11.89 10.67
C LEU A 47 2.23 -11.60 10.49
N SER A 48 1.73 -11.69 9.26
CA SER A 48 0.34 -11.44 8.92
C SER A 48 -0.59 -12.53 9.47
N LEU A 49 -0.17 -13.79 9.40
CA LEU A 49 -0.87 -14.90 10.08
C LEU A 49 -0.82 -14.74 11.61
N THR A 50 0.30 -14.27 12.16
CA THR A 50 0.41 -13.98 13.61
C THR A 50 -0.60 -12.91 14.02
N LEU A 51 -0.77 -11.86 13.21
CA LEU A 51 -1.77 -10.82 13.45
C LEU A 51 -3.20 -11.40 13.52
N ILE A 52 -3.58 -12.24 12.55
CA ILE A 52 -4.89 -12.93 12.55
C ILE A 52 -5.05 -13.80 13.80
N TYR A 53 -4.03 -14.60 14.13
CA TYR A 53 -4.05 -15.44 15.32
C TYR A 53 -4.24 -14.63 16.61
N LEU A 54 -3.58 -13.48 16.74
CA LEU A 54 -3.70 -12.60 17.90
C LEU A 54 -5.10 -11.97 18.01
N VAL A 55 -5.70 -11.51 16.91
CA VAL A 55 -7.05 -10.94 16.97
C VAL A 55 -8.12 -11.99 17.28
N LEU A 56 -7.93 -13.23 16.82
CA LEU A 56 -8.76 -14.37 17.23
C LEU A 56 -8.61 -14.66 18.72
N LYS A 57 -7.39 -14.61 19.26
CA LYS A 57 -7.13 -14.78 20.70
C LYS A 57 -7.76 -13.66 21.52
N ILE A 58 -7.68 -12.41 21.06
CA ILE A 58 -8.36 -11.26 21.68
C ILE A 58 -9.87 -11.48 21.71
N LYS A 59 -10.45 -11.92 20.59
CA LYS A 59 -11.89 -12.18 20.48
C LYS A 59 -12.34 -13.27 21.45
N ARG A 60 -11.61 -14.39 21.53
CA ARG A 60 -11.92 -15.50 22.45
C ARG A 60 -11.73 -15.15 23.92
N THR A 61 -10.63 -14.47 24.28
CA THR A 61 -10.22 -14.29 25.68
C THR A 61 -10.60 -12.94 26.27
N GLY A 62 -10.93 -11.94 25.45
CA GLY A 62 -11.15 -10.56 25.88
C GLY A 62 -9.90 -9.85 26.42
N LYS A 63 -8.72 -10.48 26.37
CA LYS A 63 -7.47 -9.95 26.94
C LYS A 63 -6.94 -8.78 26.11
N GLY A 64 -7.14 -7.56 26.62
CA GLY A 64 -6.81 -6.33 25.89
C GLY A 64 -5.33 -6.07 25.64
N TYR A 65 -4.44 -6.54 26.53
CA TYR A 65 -2.99 -6.32 26.38
C TYR A 65 -2.41 -6.95 25.09
N LEU A 66 -3.10 -7.93 24.51
CA LEU A 66 -2.71 -8.53 23.23
C LEU A 66 -2.78 -7.53 22.06
N TRP A 67 -3.54 -6.43 22.18
CA TRP A 67 -3.51 -5.36 21.18
C TRP A 67 -2.16 -4.64 21.10
N TYR A 68 -1.40 -4.60 22.19
CA TYR A 68 -0.03 -4.06 22.16
C TYR A 68 0.87 -4.94 21.29
N LEU A 69 0.73 -6.27 21.42
CA LEU A 69 1.43 -7.23 20.58
C LEU A 69 0.96 -7.15 19.12
N CYS A 70 -0.35 -6.95 18.86
CA CYS A 70 -0.83 -6.65 17.50
C CYS A 70 -0.16 -5.39 16.93
N GLY A 71 0.06 -4.36 17.76
CA GLY A 71 0.82 -3.17 17.40
C GLY A 71 2.27 -3.47 17.00
N ILE A 72 2.98 -4.26 17.81
CA ILE A 72 4.35 -4.69 17.48
C ILE A 72 4.39 -5.42 16.15
N ILE A 73 3.53 -6.43 15.99
CA ILE A 73 3.45 -7.25 14.77
C ILE A 73 3.08 -6.39 13.55
N MET A 74 2.12 -5.46 13.69
CA MET A 74 1.76 -4.55 12.61
C MET A 74 2.91 -3.60 12.24
N GLY A 75 3.67 -3.09 13.22
CA GLY A 75 4.88 -2.31 12.95
C GLY A 75 5.90 -3.09 12.11
N LEU A 76 6.18 -4.34 12.50
CA LEU A 76 7.09 -5.23 11.76
C LEU A 76 6.58 -5.59 10.35
N ILE A 77 5.27 -5.77 10.19
CA ILE A 77 4.61 -5.96 8.88
C ILE A 77 4.92 -4.77 7.97
N LEU A 78 4.78 -3.53 8.47
CA LEU A 78 5.02 -2.32 7.69
C LEU A 78 6.49 -2.12 7.35
N LEU A 79 7.41 -2.53 8.23
CA LEU A 79 8.85 -2.55 7.95
C LEU A 79 9.23 -3.55 6.87
N THR A 80 8.42 -4.59 6.66
CA THR A 80 8.70 -5.63 5.64
C THR A 80 8.32 -5.17 4.24
N LYS A 81 7.08 -4.68 4.05
CA LYS A 81 6.55 -4.32 2.73
C LYS A 81 5.36 -3.37 2.86
N TYR A 82 5.29 -2.34 2.01
CA TYR A 82 4.21 -1.35 2.05
C TYR A 82 2.82 -1.90 1.78
N THR A 83 2.70 -3.03 1.08
CA THR A 83 1.41 -3.73 0.93
C THR A 83 0.84 -4.20 2.27
N GLY A 84 1.66 -4.30 3.32
CA GLY A 84 1.24 -4.56 4.70
C GLY A 84 0.26 -3.51 5.24
N PHE A 85 0.23 -2.28 4.71
CA PHE A 85 -0.78 -1.28 5.08
C PHE A 85 -2.21 -1.75 4.83
N LEU A 86 -2.43 -2.65 3.87
CA LEU A 86 -3.75 -3.23 3.61
C LEU A 86 -4.30 -3.99 4.82
N LEU A 87 -3.43 -4.47 5.72
CA LEU A 87 -3.86 -5.14 6.94
C LEU A 87 -4.41 -4.19 8.01
N TYR A 88 -4.12 -2.89 7.96
CA TYR A 88 -4.90 -1.93 8.75
C TYR A 88 -6.34 -1.84 8.27
N LEU A 89 -6.56 -1.84 6.95
CA LEU A 89 -7.91 -1.87 6.38
C LEU A 89 -8.61 -3.18 6.78
N SER A 90 -7.88 -4.30 6.77
CA SER A 90 -8.38 -5.59 7.25
C SER A 90 -8.77 -5.56 8.73
N LEU A 91 -7.92 -5.04 9.61
CA LEU A 91 -8.22 -4.91 11.04
C LEU A 91 -9.41 -3.98 11.30
N LEU A 92 -9.47 -2.87 10.59
CA LEU A 92 -10.58 -1.94 10.71
C LEU A 92 -11.88 -2.61 10.27
N LEU A 93 -11.88 -3.29 9.12
CA LEU A 93 -13.02 -4.01 8.60
C LEU A 93 -13.46 -5.13 9.55
N PHE A 94 -12.51 -5.89 10.10
CA PHE A 94 -12.74 -6.91 11.11
C PHE A 94 -13.47 -6.36 12.34
N ILE A 95 -13.00 -5.23 12.89
CA ILE A 95 -13.61 -4.58 14.06
C ILE A 95 -14.99 -4.01 13.74
N LEU A 96 -15.19 -3.46 12.54
CA LEU A 96 -16.43 -2.80 12.14
C LEU A 96 -17.53 -3.81 11.78
N ILE A 97 -17.22 -4.88 11.06
CA ILE A 97 -18.21 -5.88 10.64
C ILE A 97 -18.66 -6.72 11.84
N LEU A 98 -17.73 -7.18 12.69
CA LEU A 98 -18.06 -8.03 13.84
C LEU A 98 -18.59 -7.20 15.02
N PRO A 99 -19.88 -7.35 15.41
CA PRO A 99 -20.49 -6.48 16.41
C PRO A 99 -19.82 -6.53 17.79
N ASP A 100 -19.36 -7.71 18.20
CA ASP A 100 -18.70 -7.94 19.48
C ASP A 100 -17.28 -7.33 19.55
N MET A 101 -16.66 -7.09 18.40
CA MET A 101 -15.35 -6.46 18.28
C MET A 101 -15.40 -4.94 18.32
N ARG A 102 -16.52 -4.31 17.96
CA ARG A 102 -16.70 -2.83 17.98
C ARG A 102 -16.43 -2.19 19.33
N LYS A 103 -16.57 -2.95 20.43
CA LYS A 103 -16.23 -2.48 21.78
C LYS A 103 -14.77 -2.01 21.89
N TRP A 104 -13.87 -2.60 21.12
CA TRP A 104 -12.44 -2.27 21.14
C TRP A 104 -12.13 -0.87 20.61
N LEU A 105 -12.97 -0.29 19.74
CA LEU A 105 -12.84 1.11 19.30
C LEU A 105 -12.89 2.10 20.48
N LYS A 106 -13.49 1.71 21.60
CA LYS A 106 -13.61 2.54 22.80
C LYS A 106 -12.49 2.28 23.82
N LYS A 107 -11.67 1.25 23.60
CA LYS A 107 -10.65 0.74 24.54
C LYS A 107 -9.28 1.36 24.19
N LYS A 108 -8.45 1.70 25.20
CA LYS A 108 -7.13 2.33 24.94
C LYS A 108 -6.20 1.35 24.26
N GLU A 109 -6.37 0.08 24.57
CA GLU A 109 -5.50 -1.01 24.21
C GLU A 109 -5.32 -1.08 22.69
N LEU A 110 -6.42 -0.94 21.94
CA LEU A 110 -6.41 -0.87 20.47
C LEU A 110 -5.59 0.34 19.97
N TRP A 111 -5.88 1.54 20.49
CA TRP A 111 -5.24 2.78 20.01
C TRP A 111 -3.78 2.90 20.42
N LEU A 112 -3.41 2.40 21.59
CA LEU A 112 -2.02 2.29 22.03
C LEU A 112 -1.28 1.23 21.21
N GLY A 113 -1.93 0.11 20.85
CA GLY A 113 -1.40 -0.84 19.87
C GLY A 113 -1.11 -0.16 18.52
N PHE A 114 -2.04 0.65 18.02
CA PHE A 114 -1.82 1.46 16.82
C PHE A 114 -0.67 2.48 16.98
N LEU A 115 -0.52 3.10 18.14
CA LEU A 115 0.61 4.01 18.37
C LEU A 115 1.94 3.25 18.36
N ILE A 116 2.01 2.06 18.96
CA ILE A 116 3.20 1.20 18.95
C ILE A 116 3.60 0.84 17.51
N SER A 117 2.65 0.47 16.65
CA SER A 117 2.96 0.16 15.26
C SER A 117 3.50 1.37 14.49
N VAL A 118 2.97 2.57 14.75
CA VAL A 118 3.49 3.82 14.16
C VAL A 118 4.91 4.12 14.65
N VAL A 119 5.20 3.94 15.94
CA VAL A 119 6.55 4.15 16.50
C VAL A 119 7.56 3.20 15.88
N ILE A 120 7.22 1.91 15.72
CA ILE A 120 8.10 0.93 15.07
C ILE A 120 8.31 1.27 13.58
N PHE A 121 7.29 1.78 12.90
CA PHE A 121 7.39 2.20 11.50
C PHE A 121 8.05 3.58 11.31
N LEU A 122 8.32 4.30 12.39
CA LEU A 122 8.85 5.66 12.36
C LEU A 122 10.18 5.82 11.59
N PRO A 123 11.14 4.88 11.65
CA PRO A 123 12.37 4.99 10.85
C PRO A 123 12.10 5.12 9.35
N VAL A 124 11.09 4.42 8.84
CA VAL A 124 10.70 4.50 7.42
C VAL A 124 10.05 5.84 7.09
N ILE A 125 9.24 6.38 8.01
CA ILE A 125 8.65 7.72 7.89
C ILE A 125 9.74 8.79 7.90
N ILE A 126 10.69 8.72 8.84
CA ILE A 126 11.80 9.68 8.96
C ILE A 126 12.69 9.60 7.72
N TRP A 127 13.07 8.40 7.29
CA TRP A 127 13.86 8.21 6.08
C TRP A 127 13.13 8.79 4.87
N ASN A 128 11.83 8.51 4.71
CA ASN A 128 11.07 9.13 3.65
C ASN A 128 11.02 10.65 3.79
N TYR A 129 10.82 11.21 4.98
CA TYR A 129 10.83 12.65 5.18
C TYR A 129 12.17 13.29 4.73
N ILE A 130 13.31 12.69 5.09
CA ILE A 130 14.64 13.11 4.66
C ILE A 130 14.78 13.02 3.14
N TRP A 131 14.27 11.93 2.55
CA TRP A 131 14.32 11.65 1.11
C TRP A 131 13.05 12.08 0.37
N ASN A 132 12.37 13.12 0.85
CA ASN A 132 11.25 13.78 0.18
C ASN A 132 10.07 12.87 -0.21
N TRP A 133 9.84 11.81 0.56
CA TRP A 133 8.82 10.77 0.37
C TRP A 133 9.00 9.94 -0.90
N ILE A 134 10.22 9.85 -1.41
CA ILE A 134 10.53 9.20 -2.69
C ILE A 134 9.97 7.77 -2.80
N SER A 135 10.10 6.97 -1.74
CA SER A 135 9.64 5.58 -1.79
C SER A 135 8.11 5.47 -1.75
N PHE A 136 7.40 6.36 -1.02
CA PHE A 136 5.93 6.39 -1.05
C PHE A 136 5.41 6.90 -2.39
N SER A 137 6.02 7.94 -2.94
CA SER A 137 5.68 8.47 -4.27
C SER A 137 5.87 7.42 -5.35
N PHE A 138 7.00 6.70 -5.32
CA PHE A 138 7.27 5.59 -6.23
C PHE A 138 6.16 4.55 -6.18
N GLN A 139 5.73 4.12 -4.99
CA GLN A 139 4.72 3.06 -4.86
C GLN A 139 3.33 3.51 -5.32
N LEU A 140 2.96 4.77 -5.05
CA LEU A 140 1.69 5.33 -5.52
C LEU A 140 1.66 5.47 -7.05
N HIS A 141 2.75 5.91 -7.68
CA HIS A 141 2.82 6.08 -9.12
C HIS A 141 3.04 4.75 -9.88
N HIS A 142 3.78 3.82 -9.28
CA HIS A 142 4.07 2.51 -9.88
C HIS A 142 2.88 1.55 -9.78
N GLY A 143 2.14 1.58 -8.66
CA GLY A 143 0.97 0.72 -8.45
C GLY A 143 -0.33 1.20 -9.09
N PHE A 144 -0.46 2.51 -9.37
CA PHE A 144 -1.65 3.13 -9.98
C PHE A 144 -1.32 3.88 -11.29
N GLY A 145 -0.37 3.36 -12.07
CA GLY A 145 0.11 3.96 -13.32
C GLY A 145 -0.95 4.01 -14.43
N LYS A 146 -0.82 5.02 -15.31
CA LYS A 146 -1.67 5.46 -16.45
C LYS A 146 -3.19 5.24 -16.37
N LYS A 147 -3.93 6.33 -16.66
CA LYS A 147 -5.40 6.49 -16.62
C LYS A 147 -6.18 5.69 -17.69
N VAL A 148 -5.79 4.47 -18.02
CA VAL A 148 -6.70 3.58 -18.75
C VAL A 148 -7.63 2.95 -17.71
N LEU A 149 -8.93 3.12 -17.88
CA LEU A 149 -9.93 2.56 -16.95
C LEU A 149 -9.93 1.03 -16.95
N PHE A 150 -9.66 0.41 -18.12
CA PHE A 150 -9.58 -1.03 -18.28
C PHE A 150 -8.77 -1.43 -19.53
N ASP A 151 -7.84 -2.37 -19.39
CA ASP A 151 -7.11 -3.05 -20.45
C ASP A 151 -7.33 -4.56 -20.33
N TYR A 152 -8.10 -5.14 -21.25
CA TYR A 152 -8.48 -6.55 -21.20
C TYR A 152 -7.28 -7.49 -21.37
N LYS A 153 -6.24 -7.11 -22.14
CA LYS A 153 -5.07 -7.95 -22.37
C LYS A 153 -4.24 -8.05 -21.10
N VAL A 154 -4.00 -6.91 -20.44
CA VAL A 154 -3.31 -6.84 -19.15
C VAL A 154 -4.10 -7.59 -18.08
N PHE A 155 -5.42 -7.40 -18.04
CA PHE A 155 -6.28 -8.10 -17.10
C PHE A 155 -6.21 -9.63 -17.27
N LEU A 156 -6.35 -10.15 -18.50
CA LEU A 156 -6.24 -11.58 -18.76
C LEU A 156 -4.83 -12.12 -18.49
N LYS A 157 -3.78 -11.34 -18.79
CA LYS A 157 -2.38 -11.67 -18.44
C LYS A 157 -2.23 -11.82 -16.92
N ASN A 158 -2.79 -10.91 -16.13
CA ASN A 158 -2.75 -10.97 -14.67
C ASN A 158 -3.48 -12.21 -14.10
N ILE A 159 -4.61 -12.60 -14.70
CA ILE A 159 -5.33 -13.83 -14.32
C ILE A 159 -4.50 -15.07 -14.69
N GLY A 160 -3.94 -15.11 -15.90
CA GLY A 160 -3.07 -16.21 -16.35
C GLY A 160 -1.83 -16.36 -15.48
N ALA A 161 -1.18 -15.25 -15.11
CA ALA A 161 -0.01 -15.26 -14.25
C ALA A 161 -0.31 -15.80 -12.84
N GLN A 162 -1.47 -15.46 -12.26
CA GLN A 162 -1.91 -16.02 -10.99
C GLN A 162 -2.26 -17.51 -11.12
N ALA A 163 -3.01 -17.91 -12.14
CA ALA A 163 -3.33 -19.31 -12.40
C ALA A 163 -2.06 -20.16 -12.57
N GLY A 164 -1.08 -19.69 -13.35
CA GLY A 164 0.20 -20.37 -13.53
C GLY A 164 1.02 -20.49 -12.24
N SER A 165 1.04 -19.44 -11.41
CA SER A 165 1.82 -19.43 -10.16
C SER A 165 1.19 -20.26 -9.04
N PHE A 166 -0.14 -20.41 -9.03
CA PHE A 166 -0.87 -21.15 -8.01
C PHE A 166 -1.22 -22.59 -8.40
N SER A 167 -0.94 -23.01 -9.64
CA SER A 167 -1.57 -24.12 -10.37
C SER A 167 -2.99 -23.78 -10.82
N PRO A 168 -3.34 -23.91 -12.13
CA PRO A 168 -4.64 -23.47 -12.65
C PRO A 168 -5.84 -24.08 -11.92
N PHE A 169 -5.76 -25.36 -11.56
CA PHE A 169 -6.86 -26.07 -10.91
C PHE A 169 -7.02 -25.70 -9.44
N ILE A 170 -5.90 -25.51 -8.72
CA ILE A 170 -5.95 -24.99 -7.34
C ILE A 170 -6.43 -23.54 -7.35
N PHE A 171 -6.01 -22.73 -8.32
CA PHE A 171 -6.48 -21.35 -8.46
C PHE A 171 -8.00 -21.29 -8.61
N ILE A 172 -8.59 -22.10 -9.50
CA ILE A 172 -10.06 -22.20 -9.64
C ILE A 172 -10.71 -22.65 -8.33
N PHE A 173 -10.13 -23.64 -7.64
CA PHE A 173 -10.62 -24.09 -6.34
C PHE A 173 -10.62 -22.95 -5.30
N LEU A 174 -9.54 -22.17 -5.21
CA LEU A 174 -9.44 -21.03 -4.29
C LEU A 174 -10.43 -19.91 -4.63
N LEU A 175 -10.75 -19.69 -5.91
CA LEU A 175 -11.82 -18.77 -6.32
C LEU A 175 -13.18 -19.26 -5.82
N ILE A 176 -13.48 -20.56 -5.96
CA ILE A 176 -14.72 -21.16 -5.43
C ILE A 176 -14.79 -20.97 -3.91
N VAL A 177 -13.68 -21.21 -3.18
CA VAL A 177 -13.62 -20.97 -1.73
C VAL A 177 -13.85 -19.49 -1.41
N PHE A 178 -13.26 -18.56 -2.16
CA PHE A 178 -13.50 -17.12 -1.99
C PHE A 178 -14.98 -16.75 -2.13
N PHE A 179 -15.67 -17.26 -3.16
CA PHE A 179 -17.11 -17.06 -3.31
C PHE A 179 -17.91 -17.67 -2.15
N LYS A 180 -17.50 -18.82 -1.61
CA LYS A 180 -18.14 -19.41 -0.43
C LYS A 180 -17.94 -18.56 0.83
N ILE A 181 -16.75 -17.99 1.04
CA ILE A 181 -16.48 -17.04 2.14
C ILE A 181 -17.41 -15.82 2.03
N LEU A 182 -17.56 -15.26 0.84
CA LEU A 182 -18.46 -14.12 0.60
C LEU A 182 -19.91 -14.49 0.94
N LEU A 183 -20.42 -15.61 0.42
CA LEU A 183 -21.77 -16.09 0.72
C LEU A 183 -21.97 -16.39 2.21
N GLY A 184 -20.97 -16.98 2.88
CA GLY A 184 -20.98 -17.22 4.32
C GLY A 184 -21.07 -15.92 5.11
N THR A 185 -20.30 -14.90 4.71
CA THR A 185 -20.34 -13.56 5.32
C THR A 185 -21.71 -12.91 5.18
N ILE A 186 -22.33 -12.99 3.99
CA ILE A 186 -23.70 -12.49 3.75
C ILE A 186 -24.71 -13.21 4.66
N ARG A 187 -24.52 -14.52 4.86
CA ARG A 187 -25.31 -15.35 5.78
C ARG A 187 -24.94 -15.17 7.25
N LYS A 188 -24.03 -14.24 7.58
CA LYS A 188 -23.53 -13.93 8.92
C LYS A 188 -22.82 -15.11 9.61
N ASP A 189 -22.21 -16.01 8.83
CA ASP A 189 -21.29 -17.00 9.37
C ASP A 189 -20.05 -16.30 9.93
N GLU A 190 -19.77 -16.54 11.21
CA GLU A 190 -18.74 -15.79 11.93
C GLU A 190 -17.35 -16.07 11.40
N SER A 191 -16.99 -17.35 11.19
CA SER A 191 -15.66 -17.74 10.68
C SER A 191 -15.41 -17.20 9.28
N SER A 192 -16.40 -17.28 8.38
CA SER A 192 -16.34 -16.66 7.05
C SER A 192 -16.18 -15.14 7.14
N THR A 193 -16.91 -14.49 8.04
CA THR A 193 -16.85 -13.04 8.24
C THR A 193 -15.46 -12.59 8.72
N VAL A 194 -14.84 -13.35 9.63
CA VAL A 194 -13.46 -13.09 10.07
C VAL A 194 -12.52 -13.16 8.87
N ILE A 195 -12.51 -14.25 8.11
CA ILE A 195 -11.57 -14.42 6.99
C ILE A 195 -11.84 -13.39 5.89
N PHE A 196 -13.11 -13.13 5.57
CA PHE A 196 -13.51 -12.12 4.59
C PHE A 196 -12.93 -10.75 4.93
N SER A 197 -12.96 -10.35 6.20
CA SER A 197 -12.42 -9.06 6.63
C SER A 197 -10.92 -8.88 6.34
N PHE A 198 -10.16 -9.98 6.28
CA PHE A 198 -8.74 -9.96 5.92
C PHE A 198 -8.49 -10.11 4.43
N VAL A 199 -9.27 -10.94 3.73
CA VAL A 199 -9.11 -11.18 2.29
C VAL A 199 -9.60 -9.99 1.46
N PHE A 200 -10.74 -9.40 1.81
CA PHE A 200 -11.43 -8.43 0.96
C PHE A 200 -10.59 -7.19 0.64
N PRO A 201 -9.95 -6.48 1.60
CA PRO A 201 -9.16 -5.29 1.28
C PRO A 201 -7.97 -5.59 0.36
N VAL A 202 -7.33 -6.74 0.54
CA VAL A 202 -6.20 -7.17 -0.30
C VAL A 202 -6.67 -7.41 -1.73
N PHE A 203 -7.68 -8.25 -1.91
CA PHE A 203 -8.18 -8.61 -3.23
C PHE A 203 -8.86 -7.45 -3.93
N PHE A 204 -9.58 -6.61 -3.21
CA PHE A 204 -10.23 -5.43 -3.80
C PHE A 204 -9.20 -4.46 -4.39
N ILE A 205 -8.13 -4.14 -3.66
CA ILE A 205 -7.10 -3.22 -4.15
C ILE A 205 -6.35 -3.82 -5.35
N PHE A 206 -5.94 -5.09 -5.29
CA PHE A 206 -5.24 -5.71 -6.41
C PHE A 206 -6.16 -6.01 -7.60
N PHE A 207 -7.45 -6.24 -7.39
CA PHE A 207 -8.44 -6.33 -8.47
C PHE A 207 -8.56 -4.99 -9.19
N LEU A 208 -8.69 -3.88 -8.46
CA LEU A 208 -8.76 -2.56 -9.08
C LEU A 208 -7.49 -2.21 -9.84
N ALA A 209 -6.32 -2.53 -9.28
CA ALA A 209 -5.05 -2.33 -9.97
C ALA A 209 -4.91 -3.23 -11.21
N SER A 210 -5.45 -4.47 -11.18
CA SER A 210 -5.28 -5.44 -12.28
C SER A 210 -6.08 -5.08 -13.53
N LEU A 211 -7.05 -4.17 -13.41
CA LEU A 211 -7.86 -3.69 -14.52
C LEU A 211 -7.01 -3.01 -15.60
N SER A 212 -5.90 -2.38 -15.24
CA SER A 212 -5.07 -1.64 -16.19
C SER A 212 -3.56 -1.73 -15.97
N ASN A 213 -3.12 -2.29 -14.83
CA ASN A 213 -1.71 -2.43 -14.51
C ASN A 213 -1.31 -3.90 -14.42
N GLU A 214 -0.08 -4.22 -14.83
CA GLU A 214 0.48 -5.56 -14.63
C GLU A 214 0.77 -5.78 -13.14
N ILE A 215 0.31 -6.92 -12.61
CA ILE A 215 0.47 -7.28 -11.21
C ILE A 215 1.23 -8.59 -11.11
N LEU A 216 2.30 -8.56 -10.33
CA LEU A 216 3.07 -9.75 -10.04
C LEU A 216 2.25 -10.70 -9.15
N PRO A 217 2.18 -12.02 -9.45
CA PRO A 217 1.32 -12.98 -8.73
C PRO A 217 1.54 -13.06 -7.22
N HIS A 218 2.74 -12.72 -6.75
CA HIS A 218 3.05 -12.73 -5.32
C HIS A 218 2.45 -11.53 -4.56
N TRP A 219 2.04 -10.45 -5.24
CA TRP A 219 1.43 -9.29 -4.59
C TRP A 219 0.10 -9.61 -3.90
N PRO A 220 -0.88 -10.25 -4.57
CA PRO A 220 -2.12 -10.69 -3.91
C PRO A 220 -1.96 -11.98 -3.09
N ALA A 221 -0.78 -12.63 -3.08
CA ALA A 221 -0.59 -13.94 -2.47
C ALA A 221 -0.93 -13.99 -0.98
N ILE A 222 -0.75 -12.88 -0.25
CA ILE A 222 -1.18 -12.76 1.15
C ILE A 222 -2.70 -12.96 1.33
N GLY A 223 -3.52 -12.51 0.38
CA GLY A 223 -4.96 -12.76 0.42
C GLY A 223 -5.29 -14.23 0.18
N TYR A 224 -4.60 -14.88 -0.76
CA TYR A 224 -4.73 -16.33 -0.99
C TYR A 224 -4.28 -17.15 0.23
N LEU A 225 -3.22 -16.71 0.92
CA LEU A 225 -2.74 -17.33 2.16
C LEU A 225 -3.84 -17.39 3.23
N PHE A 226 -4.66 -16.34 3.34
CA PHE A 226 -5.80 -16.33 4.27
C PHE A 226 -6.95 -17.22 3.80
N ILE A 227 -7.19 -17.33 2.48
CA ILE A 227 -8.20 -18.25 1.90
C ILE A 227 -7.86 -19.72 2.18
N LEU A 228 -6.57 -20.08 2.34
CA LEU A 228 -6.19 -21.47 2.66
C LEU A 228 -6.85 -21.98 3.94
N ILE A 229 -7.12 -21.10 4.91
CA ILE A 229 -7.71 -21.44 6.20
C ILE A 229 -9.12 -22.08 6.01
N PRO A 230 -10.11 -21.40 5.42
CA PRO A 230 -11.40 -22.02 5.09
C PRO A 230 -11.32 -23.05 3.96
N ALA A 231 -10.32 -23.00 3.09
CA ALA A 231 -10.13 -24.02 2.06
C ALA A 231 -9.94 -25.42 2.66
N GLY A 232 -9.25 -25.51 3.80
CA GLY A 232 -9.11 -26.77 4.55
C GLY A 232 -10.45 -27.35 5.04
N GLU A 233 -11.36 -26.50 5.50
CA GLU A 233 -12.72 -26.92 5.88
C GLU A 233 -13.55 -27.38 4.68
N PHE A 234 -13.39 -26.69 3.55
CA PHE A 234 -14.08 -27.05 2.33
C PHE A 234 -13.57 -28.39 1.75
N ILE A 235 -12.27 -28.65 1.84
CA ILE A 235 -11.68 -29.96 1.53
C ILE A 235 -12.32 -31.05 2.38
N GLU A 236 -12.42 -30.85 3.70
CA GLU A 236 -13.03 -31.82 4.61
C GLU A 236 -14.49 -32.14 4.20
N LYS A 237 -15.27 -31.13 3.83
CA LYS A 237 -16.64 -31.30 3.34
C LYS A 237 -16.70 -32.08 2.02
N ILE A 238 -15.80 -31.78 1.07
CA ILE A 238 -15.73 -32.50 -0.20
C ILE A 238 -15.37 -33.97 0.03
N LEU A 239 -14.42 -34.27 0.90
CA LEU A 239 -14.02 -35.65 1.18
C LEU A 239 -15.14 -36.49 1.83
N LYS A 240 -16.02 -35.85 2.61
CA LYS A 240 -17.21 -36.49 3.21
C LYS A 240 -18.40 -36.63 2.26
N THR A 241 -18.42 -35.94 1.11
CA THR A 241 -19.56 -35.99 0.19
C THR A 241 -19.65 -37.35 -0.52
N LYS A 242 -20.87 -37.73 -0.97
CA LYS A 242 -21.07 -38.93 -1.82
C LYS A 242 -20.80 -38.67 -3.31
N LYS A 243 -20.65 -37.41 -3.72
CA LYS A 243 -20.42 -37.02 -5.12
C LYS A 243 -18.95 -37.22 -5.52
N TYR A 244 -18.63 -38.34 -6.18
CA TYR A 244 -17.28 -38.69 -6.59
C TYR A 244 -16.60 -37.65 -7.50
N VAL A 245 -17.36 -36.96 -8.36
CA VAL A 245 -16.83 -35.91 -9.25
C VAL A 245 -16.09 -34.82 -8.47
N PHE A 246 -16.63 -34.37 -7.32
CA PHE A 246 -15.95 -33.33 -6.53
C PHE A 246 -14.66 -33.83 -5.87
N LYS A 247 -14.62 -35.10 -5.46
CA LYS A 247 -13.39 -35.71 -4.95
C LYS A 247 -12.34 -35.83 -6.03
N PHE A 248 -12.74 -36.30 -7.22
CA PHE A 248 -11.85 -36.41 -8.37
C PHE A 248 -11.26 -35.06 -8.75
N LEU A 249 -12.09 -34.01 -8.90
CA LEU A 249 -11.61 -32.66 -9.23
C LEU A 249 -10.65 -32.11 -8.17
N LEU A 250 -10.93 -32.35 -6.89
CA LEU A 250 -10.07 -31.92 -5.80
C LEU A 250 -8.70 -32.64 -5.82
N ILE A 251 -8.72 -33.97 -5.94
CA ILE A 251 -7.50 -34.78 -5.99
C ILE A 251 -6.69 -34.40 -7.22
N PHE A 252 -7.33 -34.26 -8.38
CA PHE A 252 -6.66 -33.82 -9.61
C PHE A 252 -6.00 -32.45 -9.43
N ALA A 253 -6.69 -31.47 -8.83
CA ALA A 253 -6.11 -30.16 -8.53
C ALA A 253 -4.89 -30.27 -7.60
N MET A 254 -4.99 -31.08 -6.54
CA MET A 254 -3.91 -31.32 -5.58
C MET A 254 -2.70 -32.01 -6.22
N VAL A 255 -2.93 -33.01 -7.08
CA VAL A 255 -1.87 -33.74 -7.79
C VAL A 255 -1.17 -32.80 -8.79
N CYS A 256 -1.92 -31.99 -9.55
CA CYS A 256 -1.31 -31.02 -10.46
C CYS A 256 -0.47 -29.98 -9.70
N GLY A 257 -0.99 -29.42 -8.61
CA GLY A 257 -0.24 -28.44 -7.81
C GLY A 257 0.98 -29.04 -7.12
N GLY A 258 0.84 -30.22 -6.51
CA GLY A 258 1.95 -30.96 -5.91
C GLY A 258 3.02 -31.32 -6.94
N GLY A 259 2.61 -31.80 -8.11
CA GLY A 259 3.49 -32.06 -9.25
C GLY A 259 4.27 -30.83 -9.65
N MET A 260 3.62 -29.67 -9.83
CA MET A 260 4.30 -28.41 -10.13
C MET A 260 5.27 -27.99 -9.01
N SER A 261 4.88 -28.15 -7.74
CA SER A 261 5.68 -27.79 -6.57
C SER A 261 6.95 -28.63 -6.42
N ILE A 262 6.96 -29.85 -6.98
CA ILE A 262 8.13 -30.74 -7.04
C ILE A 262 8.94 -30.51 -8.33
N ILE A 263 8.27 -30.43 -9.49
CA ILE A 263 8.91 -30.31 -10.80
C ILE A 263 9.69 -29.00 -10.92
N ILE A 264 9.20 -27.88 -10.37
CA ILE A 264 9.89 -26.58 -10.49
C ILE A 264 11.27 -26.59 -9.80
N PRO A 265 11.42 -26.97 -8.51
CA PRO A 265 12.73 -27.10 -7.89
C PRO A 265 13.61 -28.18 -8.54
N LEU A 266 13.05 -29.33 -8.92
CA LEU A 266 13.80 -30.36 -9.65
C LEU A 266 14.31 -29.84 -10.99
N HIS A 267 13.53 -29.02 -11.69
CA HIS A 267 13.96 -28.37 -12.92
C HIS A 267 15.07 -27.36 -12.66
N ALA A 268 15.00 -26.56 -11.59
CA ALA A 268 16.07 -25.65 -11.20
C ALA A 268 17.40 -26.40 -10.95
N ILE A 269 17.36 -27.57 -10.29
CA ILE A 269 18.55 -28.34 -9.91
C ILE A 269 19.08 -29.21 -11.06
N PHE A 270 18.20 -29.91 -11.78
CA PHE A 270 18.55 -30.96 -12.74
C PHE A 270 18.28 -30.61 -14.20
N LYS A 271 17.56 -29.51 -14.48
CA LYS A 271 17.21 -29.06 -15.84
C LYS A 271 16.49 -30.13 -16.66
N ILE A 272 15.51 -30.80 -16.04
CA ILE A 272 14.76 -31.93 -16.61
C ILE A 272 13.81 -31.57 -17.77
N LEU A 273 13.22 -30.37 -17.77
CA LEU A 273 12.31 -29.92 -18.82
C LEU A 273 13.06 -29.29 -20.00
N PRO A 274 12.57 -29.44 -21.25
CA PRO A 274 13.17 -28.83 -22.44
C PRO A 274 12.72 -27.37 -22.62
N ILE A 275 12.90 -26.53 -21.60
CA ILE A 275 12.55 -25.10 -21.69
C ILE A 275 13.72 -24.33 -22.33
N PRO A 276 13.49 -23.50 -23.36
CA PRO A 276 14.54 -22.68 -23.93
C PRO A 276 15.13 -21.74 -22.87
N SER A 277 16.45 -21.56 -22.91
CA SER A 277 17.18 -20.83 -21.85
C SER A 277 16.66 -19.41 -21.56
N GLU A 278 16.13 -18.74 -22.59
CA GLU A 278 15.59 -17.38 -22.54
C GLU A 278 14.25 -17.27 -21.78
N TYR A 279 13.51 -18.39 -21.70
CA TYR A 279 12.18 -18.48 -21.09
C TYR A 279 12.17 -19.27 -19.78
N ASP A 280 13.28 -19.88 -19.39
CA ASP A 280 13.39 -20.64 -18.13
C ASP A 280 13.75 -19.69 -16.96
N PRO A 281 12.79 -19.35 -16.08
CA PRO A 281 13.04 -18.43 -14.97
C PRO A 281 13.98 -19.03 -13.91
N THR A 282 14.19 -20.35 -13.90
CA THR A 282 15.10 -21.00 -12.97
C THR A 282 16.57 -20.81 -13.37
N ASN A 283 16.85 -20.22 -14.53
CA ASN A 283 18.20 -19.82 -14.93
C ASN A 283 18.66 -18.52 -14.26
N ASP A 284 17.74 -17.74 -13.69
CA ASP A 284 18.09 -16.42 -13.16
C ASP A 284 19.01 -16.47 -11.94
N ILE A 285 19.07 -17.59 -11.21
CA ILE A 285 19.98 -17.80 -10.08
C ILE A 285 21.40 -18.22 -10.50
N LEU A 286 21.65 -18.48 -11.78
CA LEU A 286 22.90 -19.08 -12.28
C LEU A 286 23.79 -18.08 -13.01
N GLY A 287 25.10 -18.29 -12.90
CA GLY A 287 26.10 -17.62 -13.74
C GLY A 287 26.64 -16.28 -13.24
N TRP A 288 26.09 -15.71 -12.16
CA TRP A 288 26.52 -14.42 -11.61
C TRP A 288 27.98 -14.38 -11.15
N LYS A 289 28.45 -15.44 -10.46
CA LYS A 289 29.87 -15.57 -10.10
C LYS A 289 30.79 -15.60 -11.33
N LYS A 290 30.42 -16.37 -12.36
CA LYS A 290 31.22 -16.51 -13.59
C LYS A 290 31.33 -15.19 -14.36
N ILE A 291 30.25 -14.40 -14.43
CA ILE A 291 30.32 -13.08 -15.08
C ILE A 291 31.13 -12.09 -14.25
N ALA A 292 31.04 -12.13 -12.92
CA ALA A 292 31.89 -11.30 -12.05
C ALA A 292 33.37 -11.63 -12.25
N GLU A 293 33.75 -12.91 -12.19
CA GLU A 293 35.11 -13.39 -12.47
C GLU A 293 35.57 -12.96 -13.87
N LYS A 294 34.73 -13.13 -14.89
CA LYS A 294 35.08 -12.75 -16.27
C LYS A 294 35.28 -11.25 -16.42
N ILE A 295 34.44 -10.44 -15.77
CA ILE A 295 34.59 -8.99 -15.79
C ILE A 295 35.88 -8.58 -15.08
N MET A 296 36.21 -9.19 -13.93
CA MET A 296 37.45 -8.90 -13.22
C MET A 296 38.70 -9.31 -14.01
N GLU A 297 38.66 -10.42 -14.74
CA GLU A 297 39.75 -10.87 -15.62
C GLU A 297 40.05 -9.86 -16.74
N ILE A 298 39.02 -9.27 -17.34
CA ILE A 298 39.15 -8.35 -18.48
C ILE A 298 39.22 -6.87 -18.07
N LYS A 299 39.00 -6.58 -16.78
CA LYS A 299 38.93 -5.22 -16.24
C LYS A 299 40.34 -4.69 -16.02
N GLU A 300 40.70 -3.72 -16.84
CA GLU A 300 41.85 -2.84 -16.58
C GLU A 300 41.48 -1.78 -15.52
N ASN A 301 42.49 -1.25 -14.81
CA ASN A 301 42.27 -0.34 -13.67
C ASN A 301 41.39 0.88 -14.02
N GLU A 302 41.50 1.39 -15.24
CA GLU A 302 40.78 2.60 -15.69
C GLU A 302 39.29 2.37 -15.94
N PHE A 303 38.86 1.13 -16.19
CA PHE A 303 37.49 0.81 -16.59
C PHE A 303 36.52 0.79 -15.40
N PHE A 304 35.40 1.50 -15.52
CA PHE A 304 34.26 1.35 -14.60
C PHE A 304 33.29 0.27 -15.09
N ILE A 305 32.60 -0.42 -14.17
CA ILE A 305 31.63 -1.47 -14.54
C ILE A 305 30.23 -0.87 -14.52
N PHE A 306 29.41 -1.13 -15.54
CA PHE A 306 28.05 -0.63 -15.55
C PHE A 306 27.06 -1.50 -16.32
N THR A 307 25.78 -1.29 -16.03
CA THR A 307 24.65 -1.89 -16.76
C THR A 307 23.45 -0.95 -16.75
N HIS A 308 22.34 -1.36 -17.35
CA HIS A 308 21.14 -0.53 -17.60
C HIS A 308 19.91 -0.94 -16.76
N LYS A 309 20.05 -1.96 -15.91
CA LYS A 309 19.01 -2.49 -15.03
C LYS A 309 19.56 -2.72 -13.63
N PHE A 310 18.87 -2.19 -12.61
CA PHE A 310 19.32 -2.37 -11.24
C PHE A 310 19.38 -3.83 -10.80
N TYR A 311 18.47 -4.70 -11.29
CA TYR A 311 18.51 -6.12 -10.97
C TYR A 311 19.84 -6.78 -11.39
N LEU A 312 20.34 -6.44 -12.59
CA LEU A 312 21.62 -6.94 -13.10
C LEU A 312 22.78 -6.40 -12.27
N ALA A 313 22.75 -5.10 -11.95
CA ALA A 313 23.77 -4.45 -11.14
C ALA A 313 23.83 -5.07 -9.74
N SER A 314 22.67 -5.27 -9.08
CA SER A 314 22.59 -5.84 -7.73
C SER A 314 23.06 -7.29 -7.69
N GLN A 315 22.67 -8.11 -8.67
CA GLN A 315 23.08 -9.52 -8.69
C GLN A 315 24.59 -9.68 -8.84
N ILE A 316 25.23 -8.93 -9.74
CA ILE A 316 26.68 -9.03 -9.90
C ILE A 316 27.43 -8.37 -8.75
N SER A 317 26.90 -7.29 -8.15
CA SER A 317 27.54 -6.58 -7.02
C SER A 317 27.84 -7.51 -5.84
N PHE A 318 27.00 -8.53 -5.63
CA PHE A 318 27.19 -9.54 -4.58
C PHE A 318 28.44 -10.41 -4.80
N TYR A 319 28.91 -10.55 -6.04
CA TYR A 319 30.05 -11.39 -6.41
C TYR A 319 31.30 -10.58 -6.77
N LEU A 320 31.18 -9.24 -6.86
CA LEU A 320 32.32 -8.36 -7.06
C LEU A 320 33.02 -8.10 -5.71
N PRO A 321 34.34 -7.85 -5.72
CA PRO A 321 35.05 -7.37 -4.53
C PRO A 321 34.43 -6.06 -3.98
N GLU A 322 34.51 -5.84 -2.67
CA GLU A 322 33.86 -4.69 -2.00
C GLU A 322 34.36 -3.32 -2.47
N ASP A 323 35.61 -3.25 -2.92
CA ASP A 323 36.26 -2.05 -3.45
C ASP A 323 35.89 -1.75 -4.92
N VAL A 324 35.23 -2.70 -5.59
CA VAL A 324 34.85 -2.57 -7.00
C VAL A 324 33.46 -1.98 -7.14
N GLU A 325 33.40 -0.73 -7.58
CA GLU A 325 32.13 -0.03 -7.81
C GLU A 325 31.46 -0.48 -9.12
N ILE A 326 30.14 -0.74 -9.04
CA ILE A 326 29.27 -0.93 -10.19
C ILE A 326 28.22 0.18 -10.33
N TYR A 327 28.00 0.61 -11.58
CA TYR A 327 27.03 1.63 -11.93
C TYR A 327 25.78 1.05 -12.60
N CYS A 328 24.63 1.65 -12.32
CA CYS A 328 23.37 1.36 -12.99
C CYS A 328 22.94 2.63 -13.69
N LEU A 329 23.13 2.70 -15.00
CA LEU A 329 22.82 3.86 -15.81
C LEU A 329 21.48 3.59 -16.51
N SER A 330 20.38 4.05 -15.92
CA SER A 330 19.03 3.74 -16.41
C SER A 330 18.17 4.99 -16.53
N LYS A 331 17.19 4.95 -17.44
CA LYS A 331 16.15 6.01 -17.51
C LYS A 331 15.11 5.89 -16.39
N ARG A 332 15.03 4.73 -15.73
CA ARG A 332 14.08 4.45 -14.65
C ARG A 332 14.72 4.84 -13.33
N ILE A 333 13.96 5.56 -12.49
CA ILE A 333 14.36 5.82 -11.11
C ILE A 333 14.28 4.50 -10.32
N ASP A 334 15.38 4.12 -9.69
CA ASP A 334 15.55 2.96 -8.84
C ASP A 334 16.51 3.24 -7.66
N GLN A 335 16.92 2.18 -6.96
CA GLN A 335 17.74 2.30 -5.74
C GLN A 335 19.15 2.86 -6.03
N TYR A 336 19.70 2.63 -7.23
CA TYR A 336 21.02 3.12 -7.59
C TYR A 336 21.05 4.64 -7.77
N ASP A 337 19.93 5.26 -8.11
CA ASP A 337 19.82 6.71 -8.11
C ASP A 337 20.09 7.32 -6.71
N ILE A 338 19.75 6.61 -5.64
CA ILE A 338 20.03 7.06 -4.27
C ILE A 338 21.48 6.78 -3.91
N TRP A 339 21.98 5.57 -4.20
CA TRP A 339 23.35 5.16 -3.86
C TRP A 339 24.42 5.94 -4.63
N GLN A 340 24.08 6.47 -5.81
CA GLN A 340 24.98 7.23 -6.67
C GLN A 340 24.75 8.74 -6.62
N TYR A 341 23.76 9.20 -5.84
CA TYR A 341 23.29 10.59 -5.81
C TYR A 341 24.40 11.64 -5.65
N ASN A 342 25.34 11.44 -4.72
CA ASN A 342 26.41 12.42 -4.44
C ASN A 342 27.65 12.29 -5.35
N ARG A 343 27.58 11.51 -6.42
CA ARG A 343 28.78 11.12 -7.18
C ARG A 343 29.06 11.94 -8.42
N ASN A 344 28.24 12.97 -8.71
CA ASN A 344 28.28 13.76 -9.95
C ASN A 344 28.67 12.92 -11.16
N LEU A 345 27.81 11.96 -11.53
CA LEU A 345 28.14 10.93 -12.53
C LEU A 345 28.56 11.54 -13.88
N GLU A 346 28.00 12.71 -14.23
CA GLU A 346 28.33 13.45 -15.45
C GLU A 346 29.83 13.82 -15.49
N GLU A 347 30.40 14.32 -14.40
CA GLU A 347 31.83 14.62 -14.31
C GLU A 347 32.67 13.36 -14.02
N LYS A 348 32.25 12.54 -13.05
CA LYS A 348 33.02 11.38 -12.59
C LYS A 348 33.27 10.34 -13.68
N LEU A 349 32.34 10.19 -14.62
CA LEU A 349 32.42 9.21 -15.70
C LEU A 349 32.83 9.84 -17.04
N LYS A 350 33.01 11.17 -17.11
CA LYS A 350 33.35 11.88 -18.34
C LYS A 350 34.64 11.34 -18.96
N TRP A 351 34.59 10.99 -20.24
CA TRP A 351 35.68 10.43 -21.03
C TRP A 351 36.32 9.14 -20.50
N ARG A 352 35.75 8.52 -19.47
CA ARG A 352 36.25 7.25 -18.94
C ARG A 352 35.85 6.07 -19.80
N ASN A 353 36.63 5.00 -19.70
CA ASN A 353 36.32 3.72 -20.31
C ASN A 353 35.43 2.89 -19.38
N GLY A 354 34.52 2.11 -19.94
CA GLY A 354 33.56 1.32 -19.18
C GLY A 354 33.39 -0.09 -19.72
N ILE A 355 33.13 -1.05 -18.83
CA ILE A 355 32.70 -2.41 -19.18
C ILE A 355 31.19 -2.46 -18.98
N PHE A 356 30.48 -2.58 -20.10
CA PHE A 356 29.03 -2.80 -20.08
C PHE A 356 28.73 -4.30 -20.15
N PHE A 357 27.77 -4.76 -19.36
CA PHE A 357 27.24 -6.11 -19.50
C PHE A 357 25.71 -6.16 -19.43
N THR A 358 25.14 -7.16 -20.09
CA THR A 358 23.73 -7.52 -20.00
C THR A 358 23.56 -9.03 -20.18
N ASP A 359 22.39 -9.58 -19.82
CA ASP A 359 22.06 -10.98 -20.05
C ASP A 359 21.13 -11.16 -21.28
N SER A 360 20.80 -12.41 -21.57
CA SER A 360 19.90 -12.78 -22.67
C SER A 360 18.47 -12.26 -22.51
N HIS A 361 18.00 -12.02 -21.28
CA HIS A 361 16.65 -11.55 -21.02
C HIS A 361 16.50 -10.04 -21.23
N PHE A 362 17.53 -9.26 -20.88
CA PHE A 362 17.56 -7.80 -21.03
C PHE A 362 18.57 -7.36 -22.10
N LYS A 363 18.72 -8.14 -23.17
CA LYS A 363 19.69 -7.86 -24.23
C LYS A 363 19.44 -6.49 -24.86
N VAL A 364 20.47 -5.65 -24.83
CA VAL A 364 20.49 -4.31 -25.44
C VAL A 364 21.92 -3.99 -25.88
N ASN A 365 22.07 -3.23 -26.97
CA ASN A 365 23.37 -2.70 -27.37
C ASN A 365 23.63 -1.39 -26.59
N PRO A 366 24.77 -1.23 -25.89
CA PRO A 366 25.06 0.03 -25.19
C PRO A 366 25.06 1.25 -26.13
N ALA A 367 25.34 1.08 -27.43
CA ALA A 367 25.26 2.15 -28.42
C ALA A 367 23.86 2.78 -28.55
N ASP A 368 22.81 2.02 -28.23
CA ASP A 368 21.41 2.49 -28.30
C ASP A 368 21.02 3.35 -27.09
N LEU A 369 21.82 3.29 -26.01
CA LEU A 369 21.53 3.94 -24.73
C LEU A 369 22.51 5.06 -24.39
N TYR A 370 23.76 4.94 -24.84
CA TYR A 370 24.87 5.78 -24.40
C TYR A 370 25.76 6.21 -25.56
N VAL A 371 26.46 7.34 -25.40
CA VAL A 371 27.39 7.84 -26.41
C VAL A 371 28.83 7.56 -25.97
N PHE A 372 29.53 6.71 -26.71
CA PHE A 372 30.95 6.41 -26.51
C PHE A 372 31.71 6.63 -27.83
N ARG A 373 33.01 6.96 -27.76
CA ARG A 373 33.85 7.13 -28.97
C ARG A 373 34.00 5.83 -29.76
N ARG A 374 34.13 4.71 -29.05
CA ARG A 374 34.26 3.38 -29.63
C ARG A 374 33.60 2.36 -28.71
N ILE A 375 32.88 1.41 -29.29
CA ILE A 375 32.29 0.27 -28.57
C ILE A 375 32.78 -1.00 -29.25
N GLU A 376 33.36 -1.88 -28.45
CA GLU A 376 33.86 -3.18 -28.87
C GLU A 376 33.05 -4.26 -28.19
N LYS A 377 32.35 -5.07 -28.99
CA LYS A 377 31.61 -6.22 -28.48
C LYS A 377 32.56 -7.39 -28.27
N LEU A 378 32.61 -7.90 -27.04
CA LEU A 378 33.42 -9.08 -26.72
C LEU A 378 32.66 -10.37 -27.02
N GLN A 379 33.39 -11.50 -27.00
CA GLN A 379 32.78 -12.81 -27.10
C GLN A 379 31.76 -13.02 -25.97
N PRO A 380 30.51 -13.41 -26.29
CA PRO A 380 29.49 -13.66 -25.27
C PRO A 380 29.89 -14.79 -24.32
N LEU A 381 29.71 -14.58 -23.02
CA LEU A 381 29.94 -15.60 -22.01
C LEU A 381 28.71 -16.52 -21.93
N LYS A 382 28.83 -17.72 -22.49
CA LYS A 382 27.84 -18.78 -22.34
C LYS A 382 28.04 -19.50 -21.01
N VAL A 383 27.02 -19.52 -20.17
CA VAL A 383 27.02 -20.23 -18.90
C VAL A 383 26.40 -21.60 -19.11
N PHE A 384 27.24 -22.63 -18.96
CA PHE A 384 26.77 -24.01 -18.95
C PHE A 384 26.53 -24.50 -17.53
N TYR A 385 25.41 -25.21 -17.36
CA TYR A 385 25.06 -25.94 -16.15
C TYR A 385 24.47 -27.29 -16.56
N ARG A 386 25.05 -28.38 -16.05
CA ARG A 386 24.72 -29.77 -16.45
C ARG A 386 24.72 -29.98 -17.98
N GLY A 387 25.74 -29.47 -18.67
CA GLY A 387 25.90 -29.61 -20.12
C GLY A 387 24.93 -28.77 -20.97
N LYS A 388 23.96 -28.06 -20.38
CA LYS A 388 23.02 -27.17 -21.08
C LYS A 388 23.46 -25.72 -20.94
N ASN A 389 23.34 -24.94 -22.02
CA ASN A 389 23.49 -23.49 -21.94
C ASN A 389 22.27 -22.91 -21.23
N VAL A 390 22.47 -22.33 -20.05
CA VAL A 390 21.39 -21.81 -19.19
C VAL A 390 21.27 -20.29 -19.25
N LYS A 391 22.37 -19.57 -19.51
CA LYS A 391 22.36 -18.11 -19.54
C LYS A 391 23.50 -17.62 -20.41
N THR A 392 23.26 -16.59 -21.21
CA THR A 392 24.32 -15.95 -22.00
C THR A 392 24.45 -14.50 -21.57
N PHE A 393 25.65 -14.10 -21.20
CA PHE A 393 25.99 -12.70 -20.92
C PHE A 393 26.69 -12.08 -22.13
N TYR A 394 26.29 -10.86 -22.46
CA TYR A 394 26.90 -10.05 -23.49
C TYR A 394 27.71 -8.95 -22.83
N ILE A 395 28.99 -8.85 -23.20
CA ILE A 395 29.96 -7.93 -22.60
C ILE A 395 30.51 -7.02 -23.70
N TYR A 396 30.70 -5.75 -23.36
CA TYR A 396 31.21 -4.74 -24.28
C TYR A 396 32.27 -3.90 -23.56
N ARG A 397 33.37 -3.60 -24.26
CA ARG A 397 34.31 -2.54 -23.88
C ARG A 397 33.88 -1.25 -24.55
N CYS A 398 33.65 -0.23 -23.75
CA CYS A 398 33.18 1.07 -24.20
C CYS A 398 34.26 2.11 -23.88
N TYR A 399 34.75 2.82 -24.89
CA TYR A 399 35.88 3.73 -24.78
C TYR A 399 35.44 5.19 -24.89
N GLY A 400 35.87 6.03 -23.96
CA GLY A 400 35.60 7.46 -23.93
C GLY A 400 34.11 7.80 -23.82
N PHE A 401 33.53 7.66 -22.62
CA PHE A 401 32.14 7.98 -22.36
C PHE A 401 31.84 9.49 -22.53
N ASP A 402 31.04 9.85 -23.51
CA ASP A 402 30.59 11.23 -23.73
C ASP A 402 29.32 11.47 -22.90
N THR A 403 29.52 11.93 -21.66
CA THR A 403 28.44 12.20 -20.71
C THR A 403 27.60 13.41 -21.11
N GLU A 404 28.14 14.35 -21.87
CA GLU A 404 27.42 15.55 -22.31
C GLU A 404 26.40 15.24 -23.42
N LYS A 405 26.74 14.32 -24.33
CA LYS A 405 25.84 13.88 -25.42
C LYS A 405 24.89 12.77 -25.01
N THR A 406 25.21 12.03 -23.94
CA THR A 406 24.32 11.00 -23.40
C THR A 406 23.11 11.65 -22.72
N GLU A 407 21.92 11.05 -22.84
CA GLU A 407 20.70 11.62 -22.26
C GLU A 407 20.86 11.85 -20.75
N LYS A 408 20.77 13.11 -20.29
CA LYS A 408 21.00 13.48 -18.90
C LYS A 408 20.17 12.67 -17.89
N LYS A 409 18.98 12.18 -18.26
CA LYS A 409 18.16 11.32 -17.37
C LYS A 409 18.82 10.00 -16.99
N ILE A 410 19.75 9.50 -17.80
CA ILE A 410 20.51 8.26 -17.55
C ILE A 410 21.64 8.50 -16.54
N LEU A 411 22.18 9.72 -16.54
CA LEU A 411 23.31 10.14 -15.71
C LEU A 411 22.89 10.87 -14.44
N ASN A 412 21.68 11.43 -14.45
CA ASN A 412 21.08 12.06 -13.29
C ASN A 412 20.47 11.01 -12.39
N SER A 413 21.21 10.68 -11.34
CA SER A 413 20.65 10.11 -10.13
C SER A 413 19.74 11.15 -9.47
N ILE A 414 18.41 10.97 -9.62
CA ILE A 414 17.33 11.79 -9.06
C ILE A 414 17.21 13.25 -9.59
N PRO A 415 16.29 13.52 -10.55
CA PRO A 415 15.68 14.85 -10.75
C PRO A 415 14.46 15.08 -9.82
N PHE A 416 14.31 14.32 -8.74
CA PHE A 416 13.30 14.56 -7.72
C PHE A 416 13.85 15.46 -6.61
N SER A 417 13.73 16.77 -6.84
CA SER A 417 13.92 17.81 -5.83
C SER A 417 12.55 18.23 -5.26
N PRO A 418 12.41 18.43 -3.92
CA PRO A 418 11.17 18.82 -3.23
C PRO A 418 10.56 20.17 -3.62
N LYS A 419 11.08 20.84 -4.66
CA LYS A 419 10.33 21.90 -5.35
C LYS A 419 9.05 21.36 -6.00
N ASN A 420 8.95 20.08 -6.33
CA ASN A 420 7.77 19.52 -7.01
C ASN A 420 6.69 18.95 -6.09
N PHE A 421 6.97 18.28 -4.95
CA PHE A 421 5.86 17.74 -4.12
C PHE A 421 5.03 18.84 -3.43
N LYS A 422 5.69 19.82 -2.80
CA LYS A 422 4.97 20.98 -2.24
C LYS A 422 4.18 21.69 -3.35
N LYS A 423 4.77 21.84 -4.53
CA LYS A 423 4.12 22.42 -5.70
C LYS A 423 2.95 21.58 -6.20
N GLU A 424 3.06 20.25 -6.27
CA GLU A 424 2.02 19.32 -6.69
C GLU A 424 0.85 19.28 -5.70
N VAL A 425 1.13 19.29 -4.40
CA VAL A 425 0.11 19.38 -3.35
C VAL A 425 -0.60 20.73 -3.42
N LEU A 426 0.14 21.83 -3.61
CA LEU A 426 -0.44 23.16 -3.81
C LEU A 426 -1.24 23.25 -5.12
N GLU A 427 -0.72 22.70 -6.22
CA GLU A 427 -1.40 22.62 -7.53
C GLU A 427 -2.67 21.77 -7.43
N TRP A 428 -2.64 20.63 -6.73
CA TRP A 428 -3.81 19.82 -6.47
C TRP A 428 -4.84 20.59 -5.65
N ASN A 429 -4.39 21.30 -4.60
CA ASN A 429 -5.23 22.09 -3.72
C ASN A 429 -5.92 23.22 -4.49
N GLU A 430 -5.17 23.94 -5.33
CA GLU A 430 -5.67 24.99 -6.22
C GLU A 430 -6.60 24.46 -7.31
N LYS A 431 -6.19 23.41 -8.03
CA LYS A 431 -6.98 22.82 -9.14
C LYS A 431 -8.29 22.23 -8.63
N THR A 432 -8.26 21.56 -7.48
CA THR A 432 -9.47 21.01 -6.85
C THR A 432 -10.38 22.13 -6.36
N PHE A 433 -9.83 23.17 -5.75
CA PHE A 433 -10.59 24.36 -5.37
C PHE A 433 -11.28 24.99 -6.59
N LEU A 434 -10.55 25.25 -7.68
CA LEU A 434 -11.09 25.89 -8.89
C LEU A 434 -12.17 25.03 -9.55
N LYS A 435 -12.05 23.70 -9.54
CA LYS A 435 -13.12 22.81 -10.03
C LYS A 435 -14.41 22.95 -9.24
N ILE A 436 -14.33 23.00 -7.90
CA ILE A 436 -15.51 23.10 -7.04
C ILE A 436 -16.09 24.52 -7.14
N ASN A 437 -15.26 25.55 -6.98
CA ASN A 437 -15.68 26.95 -7.01
C ASN A 437 -16.15 27.41 -8.40
N GLY A 438 -15.64 26.78 -9.48
CA GLY A 438 -16.10 27.01 -10.85
C GLY A 438 -17.52 26.51 -11.12
N LEU A 439 -18.16 25.81 -10.17
CA LEU A 439 -19.59 25.46 -10.21
C LEU A 439 -20.48 26.53 -9.54
N ALA A 440 -19.90 27.41 -8.71
CA ALA A 440 -20.65 28.49 -8.06
C ALA A 440 -21.09 29.55 -9.08
N ARG A 441 -22.22 30.20 -8.82
CA ARG A 441 -22.90 31.18 -9.70
C ARG A 441 -23.43 30.64 -11.03
N LYS A 442 -23.26 29.34 -11.32
CA LYS A 442 -23.86 28.68 -12.49
C LYS A 442 -25.31 28.25 -12.25
N ASN A 443 -25.69 28.00 -11.00
CA ASN A 443 -27.02 27.54 -10.63
C ASN A 443 -27.44 28.10 -9.27
N LYS A 444 -28.47 28.95 -9.25
CA LYS A 444 -29.01 29.61 -8.05
C LYS A 444 -29.47 28.63 -6.97
N PHE A 445 -29.97 27.46 -7.35
CA PHE A 445 -30.37 26.41 -6.40
C PHE A 445 -29.15 25.84 -5.67
N LEU A 446 -28.08 25.50 -6.40
CA LEU A 446 -26.85 24.99 -5.81
C LEU A 446 -26.16 26.05 -4.94
N ASP A 447 -26.17 27.31 -5.37
CA ASP A 447 -25.66 28.44 -4.60
C ASP A 447 -26.37 28.56 -3.25
N SER A 448 -27.71 28.53 -3.28
CA SER A 448 -28.54 28.59 -2.07
C SER A 448 -28.33 27.38 -1.17
N PHE A 449 -28.31 26.17 -1.75
CA PHE A 449 -28.09 24.92 -1.02
C PHE A 449 -26.75 24.92 -0.28
N PHE A 450 -25.63 25.17 -0.97
CA PHE A 450 -24.31 25.17 -0.34
C PHE A 450 -24.14 26.33 0.65
N TYR A 451 -24.73 27.50 0.37
CA TYR A 451 -24.73 28.60 1.33
C TYR A 451 -25.47 28.24 2.62
N ILE A 452 -26.66 27.62 2.51
CA ILE A 452 -27.46 27.16 3.66
C ILE A 452 -26.71 26.05 4.42
N CYS A 453 -26.16 25.04 3.74
CA CYS A 453 -25.37 23.99 4.39
C CYS A 453 -24.13 24.55 5.12
N GLY A 454 -23.51 25.59 4.56
CA GLY A 454 -22.48 26.36 5.24
C GLY A 454 -23.03 27.10 6.46
N TYR A 455 -24.15 27.78 6.35
CA TYR A 455 -24.76 28.50 7.48
C TYR A 455 -25.15 27.57 8.64
N LEU A 456 -25.77 26.43 8.34
CA LEU A 456 -26.14 25.39 9.32
C LEU A 456 -24.91 24.80 10.03
N GLY A 457 -23.75 24.81 9.39
CA GLY A 457 -22.49 24.40 10.00
C GLY A 457 -21.85 25.44 10.92
N SER A 458 -22.40 26.65 11.01
CA SER A 458 -21.84 27.71 11.85
C SER A 458 -22.01 27.39 13.34
N GLY A 459 -21.10 27.90 14.17
CA GLY A 459 -21.19 27.71 15.63
C GLY A 459 -22.51 28.21 16.22
N TYR A 460 -23.06 29.29 15.67
CA TYR A 460 -24.33 29.88 16.11
C TYR A 460 -25.54 28.96 15.90
N VAL A 461 -25.50 28.07 14.91
CA VAL A 461 -26.57 27.10 14.65
C VAL A 461 -26.25 25.75 15.28
N LEU A 462 -25.02 25.27 15.10
CA LEU A 462 -24.62 23.94 15.53
C LEU A 462 -24.67 23.80 17.06
N VAL A 463 -24.26 24.82 17.82
CA VAL A 463 -24.24 24.74 19.29
C VAL A 463 -25.65 24.62 19.87
N PRO A 464 -26.64 25.47 19.51
CA PRO A 464 -28.02 25.28 19.94
C PRO A 464 -28.62 23.93 19.52
N VAL A 465 -28.40 23.51 18.28
CA VAL A 465 -28.92 22.23 17.77
C VAL A 465 -28.36 21.06 18.58
N VAL A 466 -27.04 20.97 18.75
CA VAL A 466 -26.41 19.91 19.56
C VAL A 466 -26.91 19.96 21.01
N SER A 467 -27.10 21.15 21.57
CA SER A 467 -27.65 21.34 22.92
C SER A 467 -29.07 20.77 23.04
N LEU A 468 -29.95 21.03 22.08
CA LEU A 468 -31.30 20.45 22.04
C LEU A 468 -31.25 18.92 21.95
N PHE A 469 -30.39 18.37 21.09
CA PHE A 469 -30.18 16.92 21.00
C PHE A 469 -29.72 16.31 22.33
N ILE A 470 -28.81 16.98 23.05
CA ILE A 470 -28.38 16.56 24.39
C ILE A 470 -29.55 16.61 25.37
N TYR A 471 -30.33 17.69 25.38
CA TYR A 471 -31.45 17.90 26.30
C TYR A 471 -32.52 16.82 26.15
N PHE A 472 -32.99 16.58 24.93
CA PHE A 472 -34.01 15.56 24.66
C PHE A 472 -33.51 14.13 24.89
N ARG A 473 -32.23 13.85 24.64
CA ARG A 473 -31.68 12.50 24.81
C ARG A 473 -31.29 12.17 26.25
N ARG A 474 -30.80 13.15 27.02
CA ARG A 474 -30.20 12.98 28.35
C ARG A 474 -30.48 14.19 29.27
N ARG A 475 -31.76 14.48 29.53
CA ARG A 475 -32.20 15.61 30.37
C ARG A 475 -31.46 15.71 31.72
N LYS A 476 -31.36 14.62 32.48
CA LYS A 476 -30.65 14.57 33.79
C LYS A 476 -29.12 14.80 33.69
N GLY A 477 -28.51 14.64 32.51
CA GLY A 477 -27.07 14.81 32.28
C GLY A 477 -26.71 15.98 31.38
N PHE A 478 -27.66 16.88 31.10
CA PHE A 478 -27.53 17.92 30.08
C PHE A 478 -26.24 18.73 30.22
N TRP A 479 -26.04 19.36 31.38
CA TRP A 479 -24.88 20.23 31.65
C TRP A 479 -23.54 19.51 31.51
N LYS A 480 -23.48 18.23 31.89
CA LYS A 480 -22.28 17.41 31.77
C LYS A 480 -21.89 17.18 30.32
N TYR A 481 -22.84 16.80 29.46
CA TYR A 481 -22.56 16.54 28.05
C TYR A 481 -22.38 17.82 27.24
N LEU A 482 -23.10 18.90 27.60
CA LEU A 482 -22.89 20.22 27.04
C LEU A 482 -21.47 20.72 27.38
N GLY A 483 -21.04 20.59 28.63
CA GLY A 483 -19.68 20.95 29.04
C GLY A 483 -18.60 20.19 28.27
N ILE A 484 -18.79 18.89 28.03
CA ILE A 484 -17.88 18.08 27.19
C ILE A 484 -17.83 18.61 25.77
N PHE A 485 -19.00 18.87 25.16
CA PHE A 485 -19.07 19.39 23.80
C PHE A 485 -18.37 20.75 23.67
N MET A 486 -18.63 21.66 24.60
CA MET A 486 -18.00 22.98 24.66
C MET A 486 -16.49 22.88 24.87
N LEU A 487 -16.01 21.97 25.72
CA LEU A 487 -14.58 21.76 25.94
C LEU A 487 -13.86 21.31 24.66
N ILE A 488 -14.49 20.42 23.87
CA ILE A 488 -13.93 19.98 22.59
C ILE A 488 -13.83 21.18 21.63
N LEU A 489 -14.89 21.99 21.54
CA LEU A 489 -14.91 23.19 20.71
C LEU A 489 -13.82 24.20 21.13
N ILE A 490 -13.65 24.43 22.43
CA ILE A 490 -12.64 25.37 22.95
C ILE A 490 -11.24 24.88 22.62
N ILE A 491 -10.92 23.60 22.87
CA ILE A 491 -9.59 23.05 22.58
C ILE A 491 -9.31 23.10 21.08
N GLY A 492 -10.25 22.64 20.25
CA GLY A 492 -10.09 22.68 18.79
C GLY A 492 -9.95 24.11 18.25
N GLY A 493 -10.77 25.04 18.74
CA GLY A 493 -10.75 26.45 18.37
C GLY A 493 -9.43 27.14 18.72
N ASN A 494 -8.86 26.87 19.89
CA ASN A 494 -7.55 27.38 20.28
C ASN A 494 -6.43 26.84 19.38
N ILE A 495 -6.45 25.55 19.05
CA ILE A 495 -5.48 24.95 18.11
C ILE A 495 -5.58 25.62 16.73
N VAL A 496 -6.81 25.82 16.21
CA VAL A 496 -7.05 26.54 14.95
C VAL A 496 -6.48 27.95 15.02
N TYR A 497 -6.75 28.69 16.10
CA TYR A 497 -6.27 30.06 16.30
C TYR A 497 -4.74 30.13 16.28
N ILE A 498 -4.06 29.30 17.07
CA ILE A 498 -2.59 29.25 17.14
C ILE A 498 -1.97 28.95 15.77
N ILE A 499 -2.54 27.98 15.01
CA ILE A 499 -2.03 27.64 13.68
C ILE A 499 -2.29 28.77 12.68
N LYS A 500 -3.46 29.44 12.74
CA LYS A 500 -3.78 30.57 11.86
C LYS A 500 -2.79 31.72 12.04
N GLU A 501 -2.49 32.07 13.29
CA GLU A 501 -1.55 33.15 13.62
C GLU A 501 -0.12 32.83 13.16
N LYS A 502 0.32 31.57 13.29
CA LYS A 502 1.66 31.14 12.85
C LYS A 502 1.80 31.03 11.34
N THR A 503 0.77 30.55 10.64
CA THR A 503 0.90 30.21 9.21
C THR A 503 0.56 31.36 8.27
N LYS A 504 -0.35 32.27 8.67
CA LYS A 504 -0.79 33.43 7.88
C LYS A 504 -1.09 33.15 6.40
N ILE A 505 -1.53 31.92 6.08
CA ILE A 505 -1.80 31.50 4.70
C ILE A 505 -2.96 32.34 4.14
N PRO A 506 -2.81 32.96 2.94
CA PRO A 506 -3.85 33.77 2.35
C PRO A 506 -5.07 32.91 1.96
N ARG A 507 -6.27 33.49 2.08
CA ARG A 507 -7.51 32.86 1.59
C ARG A 507 -7.54 32.81 0.06
N PRO A 508 -8.38 31.95 -0.55
CA PRO A 508 -8.52 31.87 -2.00
C PRO A 508 -8.76 33.23 -2.68
N ALA A 509 -9.57 34.10 -2.08
CA ALA A 509 -9.85 35.44 -2.62
C ALA A 509 -8.60 36.32 -2.74
N VAL A 510 -7.70 36.25 -1.74
CA VAL A 510 -6.44 37.00 -1.73
C VAL A 510 -5.43 36.32 -2.64
N HIS A 511 -5.32 34.99 -2.57
CA HIS A 511 -4.39 34.19 -3.37
C HIS A 511 -4.61 34.37 -4.88
N PHE A 512 -5.87 34.36 -5.34
CA PHE A 512 -6.24 34.51 -6.75
C PHE A 512 -6.58 35.95 -7.17
N LYS A 513 -6.32 36.96 -6.31
CA LYS A 513 -6.57 38.38 -6.58
C LYS A 513 -8.01 38.71 -7.02
N GLU A 514 -9.01 38.08 -6.41
CA GLU A 514 -10.47 38.21 -6.62
C GLU A 514 -11.02 37.99 -8.05
N LYS A 515 -10.29 38.29 -9.11
CA LYS A 515 -10.77 38.28 -10.51
C LYS A 515 -10.96 36.89 -11.12
N LYS A 516 -10.63 35.81 -10.40
CA LYS A 516 -10.66 34.42 -10.91
C LYS A 516 -11.54 33.45 -10.12
N ILE A 517 -12.26 33.91 -9.10
CA ILE A 517 -13.05 33.03 -8.23
C ILE A 517 -14.44 33.59 -7.92
N ASN A 518 -15.38 32.72 -7.61
CA ASN A 518 -16.73 33.08 -7.20
C ASN A 518 -16.82 33.15 -5.68
N ILE A 519 -17.33 34.26 -5.13
CA ILE A 519 -17.57 34.41 -3.69
C ILE A 519 -19.06 34.53 -3.43
N ILE A 520 -19.55 33.75 -2.46
CA ILE A 520 -20.93 33.76 -1.99
C ILE A 520 -20.90 34.00 -0.47
N GLY A 521 -21.49 35.10 -0.01
CA GLY A 521 -21.50 35.51 1.39
C GLY A 521 -20.39 36.51 1.78
N PRO A 522 -20.17 36.74 3.09
CA PRO A 522 -19.30 37.80 3.58
C PRO A 522 -17.82 37.52 3.30
N LYS A 523 -17.09 38.55 2.86
CA LYS A 523 -15.63 38.49 2.67
C LYS A 523 -14.94 38.50 4.03
N SER A 524 -14.09 37.52 4.29
CA SER A 524 -13.21 37.49 5.47
C SER A 524 -11.75 37.68 5.03
N LYS A 525 -11.03 38.59 5.71
CA LYS A 525 -9.59 38.85 5.48
C LYS A 525 -8.67 38.09 6.45
N SER A 526 -9.22 37.27 7.34
CA SER A 526 -8.46 36.44 8.30
C SER A 526 -7.72 35.28 7.62
N GLY A 527 -6.66 34.74 8.26
CA GLY A 527 -5.87 33.61 7.74
C GLY A 527 -6.72 32.39 7.32
N SER A 528 -6.31 31.69 6.26
CA SER A 528 -7.09 30.59 5.65
C SER A 528 -6.96 29.29 6.42
N PHE A 529 -5.73 28.80 6.61
CA PHE A 529 -5.46 27.49 7.18
C PHE A 529 -5.38 27.53 8.72
N PRO A 530 -5.99 26.57 9.44
CA PRO A 530 -7.00 25.61 9.00
C PRO A 530 -8.42 26.22 9.05
N SER A 531 -9.40 25.56 8.44
CA SER A 531 -10.79 26.04 8.43
C SER A 531 -11.44 25.87 9.82
N GLY A 532 -11.67 26.98 10.53
CA GLY A 532 -12.36 26.97 11.82
C GLY A 532 -13.82 26.52 11.70
N HIS A 533 -14.49 26.88 10.60
CA HIS A 533 -15.85 26.42 10.32
C HIS A 533 -15.90 24.89 10.19
N SER A 534 -14.97 24.31 9.42
CA SER A 534 -14.87 22.86 9.28
C SER A 534 -14.54 22.19 10.61
N GLN A 535 -13.67 22.79 11.43
CA GLN A 535 -13.39 22.28 12.77
C GLN A 535 -14.65 22.24 13.65
N THR A 536 -15.45 23.32 13.69
CA THR A 536 -16.71 23.36 14.43
C THR A 536 -17.69 22.27 13.98
N VAL A 537 -17.92 22.17 12.67
CA VAL A 537 -18.83 21.17 12.07
C VAL A 537 -18.39 19.76 12.44
N PHE A 538 -17.13 19.42 12.19
CA PHE A 538 -16.64 18.07 12.46
C PHE A 538 -16.55 17.76 13.95
N THR A 539 -16.36 18.75 14.83
CA THR A 539 -16.51 18.55 16.29
C THR A 539 -17.95 18.12 16.63
N GLY A 540 -18.96 18.76 16.03
CA GLY A 540 -20.35 18.31 16.12
C GLY A 540 -20.55 16.88 15.61
N VAL A 541 -19.99 16.56 14.44
CA VAL A 541 -20.07 15.20 13.85
C VAL A 541 -19.43 14.14 14.75
N PHE A 542 -18.22 14.37 15.25
CA PHE A 542 -17.54 13.44 16.16
C PHE A 542 -18.32 13.28 17.47
N PHE A 543 -18.76 14.39 18.06
CA PHE A 543 -19.54 14.37 19.29
C PHE A 543 -20.86 13.63 19.13
N LEU A 544 -21.67 13.95 18.11
CA LEU A 544 -22.95 13.29 17.85
C LEU A 544 -22.78 11.82 17.45
N THR A 545 -21.72 11.47 16.72
CA THR A 545 -21.40 10.06 16.43
C THR A 545 -21.14 9.28 17.72
N TRP A 546 -20.46 9.89 18.68
CA TRP A 546 -20.21 9.27 19.97
C TRP A 546 -21.44 9.25 20.89
N PHE A 547 -22.19 10.35 20.92
CA PHE A 547 -23.33 10.57 21.82
C PHE A 547 -24.60 9.85 21.34
N PHE A 548 -24.84 9.81 20.04
CA PHE A 548 -26.00 9.21 19.40
C PHE A 548 -25.63 8.42 18.13
N PRO A 549 -25.02 7.22 18.27
CA PRO A 549 -24.41 6.49 17.15
C PRO A 549 -25.39 5.93 16.11
N LYS A 550 -26.70 5.88 16.40
CA LYS A 550 -27.70 5.23 15.54
C LYS A 550 -27.74 5.85 14.12
N TYR A 551 -27.50 7.16 14.01
CA TYR A 551 -27.60 7.89 12.74
C TYR A 551 -26.28 8.55 12.32
N TRP A 552 -25.15 7.92 12.69
CA TRP A 552 -23.82 8.47 12.42
C TRP A 552 -23.61 8.89 10.96
N TYR A 553 -24.09 8.07 10.01
CA TYR A 553 -23.96 8.33 8.58
C TYR A 553 -24.57 9.67 8.15
N ILE A 554 -25.68 10.11 8.77
CA ILE A 554 -26.32 11.40 8.47
C ILE A 554 -25.39 12.56 8.85
N TYR A 555 -24.76 12.47 10.03
CA TYR A 555 -23.84 13.51 10.51
C TYR A 555 -22.60 13.60 9.64
N TRP A 556 -22.06 12.46 9.21
CA TRP A 556 -20.89 12.42 8.34
C TRP A 556 -21.19 12.92 6.93
N ILE A 557 -22.34 12.55 6.35
CA ILE A 557 -22.81 13.09 5.08
C ILE A 557 -22.93 14.62 5.17
N PHE A 558 -23.60 15.13 6.22
CA PHE A 558 -23.71 16.57 6.45
C PHE A 558 -22.36 17.25 6.63
N GLY A 559 -21.44 16.66 7.41
CA GLY A 559 -20.10 17.20 7.62
C GLY A 559 -19.29 17.32 6.33
N ILE A 560 -19.37 16.32 5.46
CA ILE A 560 -18.72 16.35 4.14
C ILE A 560 -19.32 17.42 3.25
N ILE A 561 -20.66 17.51 3.17
CA ILE A 561 -21.36 18.53 2.38
C ILE A 561 -21.00 19.95 2.88
N SER A 562 -21.01 20.15 4.20
CA SER A 562 -20.64 21.43 4.81
C SER A 562 -19.16 21.76 4.60
N GLY A 563 -18.27 20.76 4.63
CA GLY A 563 -16.86 20.93 4.25
C GLY A 563 -16.69 21.40 2.80
N ILE A 564 -17.35 20.72 1.85
CA ILE A 564 -17.36 21.07 0.41
C ILE A 564 -17.92 22.48 0.21
N SER A 565 -18.95 22.87 0.98
CA SER A 565 -19.55 24.20 0.90
C SER A 565 -18.51 25.31 1.08
N ARG A 566 -17.47 25.10 1.90
CA ARG A 566 -16.43 26.11 2.16
C ARG A 566 -15.54 26.37 0.95
N CYS A 567 -15.29 25.33 0.14
CA CYS A 567 -14.61 25.45 -1.14
C CYS A 567 -15.55 26.09 -2.18
N TYR A 568 -16.82 25.66 -2.20
CA TYR A 568 -17.83 26.14 -3.14
C TYR A 568 -18.05 27.66 -3.04
N VAL A 569 -18.28 28.18 -1.83
CA VAL A 569 -18.51 29.62 -1.60
C VAL A 569 -17.25 30.49 -1.70
N GLY A 570 -16.10 29.90 -2.00
CA GLY A 570 -14.83 30.61 -2.20
C GLY A 570 -14.09 31.00 -0.92
N ALA A 571 -14.43 30.39 0.23
CA ALA A 571 -13.91 30.82 1.52
C ALA A 571 -12.62 30.11 1.97
N HIS A 572 -12.42 28.86 1.56
CA HIS A 572 -11.30 28.01 2.00
C HIS A 572 -10.84 27.05 0.89
N PHE A 573 -9.58 26.65 0.94
CA PHE A 573 -9.04 25.57 0.12
C PHE A 573 -9.40 24.19 0.69
N PRO A 574 -9.40 23.12 -0.13
CA PRO A 574 -9.59 21.74 0.33
C PRO A 574 -8.68 21.34 1.51
N LEU A 575 -7.40 21.72 1.48
CA LEU A 575 -6.47 21.45 2.58
C LEU A 575 -6.86 22.14 3.89
N ASP A 576 -7.45 23.34 3.84
CA ASP A 576 -7.94 24.04 5.03
C ASP A 576 -9.08 23.25 5.69
N VAL A 577 -9.99 22.70 4.87
CA VAL A 577 -11.14 21.89 5.31
C VAL A 577 -10.64 20.60 5.96
N ILE A 578 -9.68 19.92 5.33
CA ILE A 578 -9.04 18.72 5.87
C ILE A 578 -8.32 19.03 7.19
N GLY A 579 -7.58 20.15 7.27
CA GLY A 579 -6.92 20.57 8.50
C GLY A 579 -7.92 20.83 9.64
N GLY A 580 -9.05 21.48 9.34
CA GLY A 580 -10.12 21.69 10.32
C GLY A 580 -10.74 20.37 10.81
N PHE A 581 -11.01 19.43 9.89
CA PHE A 581 -11.45 18.07 10.22
C PHE A 581 -10.46 17.35 11.15
N SER A 582 -9.17 17.37 10.83
CA SER A 582 -8.13 16.73 11.63
C SER A 582 -8.07 17.30 13.05
N ILE A 583 -8.13 18.63 13.19
CA ILE A 583 -8.12 19.28 14.51
C ILE A 583 -9.35 18.93 15.33
N ALA A 584 -10.53 18.89 14.70
CA ALA A 584 -11.75 18.44 15.37
C ALA A 584 -11.57 17.02 15.95
N GLY A 585 -11.02 16.10 15.15
CA GLY A 585 -10.72 14.74 15.59
C GLY A 585 -9.72 14.69 16.76
N ILE A 586 -8.64 15.48 16.69
CA ILE A 586 -7.63 15.59 17.76
C ILE A 586 -8.25 16.12 19.05
N SER A 587 -8.99 17.23 18.98
CA SER A 587 -9.64 17.84 20.15
C SER A 587 -10.67 16.89 20.79
N PHE A 588 -11.45 16.19 19.97
CA PHE A 588 -12.40 15.19 20.43
C PHE A 588 -11.67 14.06 21.15
N PHE A 589 -10.58 13.57 20.56
CA PHE A 589 -9.77 12.50 21.13
C PHE A 589 -9.14 12.88 22.48
N ILE A 590 -8.59 14.08 22.61
CA ILE A 590 -8.03 14.59 23.88
C ILE A 590 -9.10 14.56 24.99
N VAL A 591 -10.26 15.19 24.75
CA VAL A 591 -11.35 15.22 25.74
C VAL A 591 -11.91 13.82 26.01
N TYR A 592 -11.96 12.98 24.98
CA TYR A 592 -12.41 11.61 25.10
C TYR A 592 -11.55 10.80 26.07
N LEU A 593 -10.22 10.96 25.99
CA LEU A 593 -9.26 10.30 26.88
C LEU A 593 -9.35 10.82 28.32
N CYS A 594 -9.44 12.13 28.51
CA CYS A 594 -9.37 12.76 29.84
C CYS A 594 -10.66 12.60 30.66
N LEU A 595 -11.84 12.81 30.04
CA LEU A 595 -13.10 12.97 30.76
C LEU A 595 -14.13 11.90 30.41
N ILE A 596 -14.39 11.70 29.12
CA ILE A 596 -15.46 10.81 28.67
C ILE A 596 -15.24 9.36 29.14
N ARG A 597 -13.98 8.93 29.22
CA ARG A 597 -13.59 7.59 29.69
C ARG A 597 -13.89 7.35 31.17
N LYS A 598 -13.76 8.37 32.02
CA LYS A 598 -14.03 8.28 33.46
C LYS A 598 -15.53 8.22 33.78
N ILE A 599 -16.37 8.75 32.87
CA ILE A 599 -17.82 8.87 33.03
C ILE A 599 -18.59 7.55 32.75
N LYS A 600 -17.96 6.60 32.06
CA LYS A 600 -18.56 5.28 31.73
C LYS A 600 -18.12 4.15 32.65
N LYS A 601 -17.18 4.41 33.56
CA LYS A 601 -17.05 3.64 34.79
C LYS A 601 -18.08 4.21 35.77
#